data_AF-A0A410UQS4-F1
#
_entry.id   AF-A0A410UQS4-F1
#
_cell.length_a   1.000
_cell.length_b   1.000
_cell.length_c   1.000
_cell.angle_alpha   90.00
_cell.angle_beta   90.00
_cell.angle_gamma   90.00
#
_symmetry.space_group_name_H-M   'P 1'
#
loop_
_entity.id
_entity.type
_entity.pdbx_description
1 polymer ?
#
loop_
_entity_poly.entity_id
_entity_poly.type
_entity_poly.pdbx_seq_one_letter_code
_entity_poly.pdbx_strand_id
1 'polypeptide(L)'
;MQTAYLVYGPVGAGKSTYARTLAADRNAIRFAIDEWMQTLFGDDRPAAMDLAWAMARDLRWQRTLQRNQDKGETYTFEVTPAMFEAMENYFERPGAQELCSTTVISGETANG
;
A
#
# COMPACT_ATOMS: atom_id res chain seq x y z
N MET A 1 24.68 5.35 -2.27
CA MET A 1 23.48 5.90 -2.92
C MET A 1 22.30 5.09 -2.42
N GLN A 2 21.20 5.73 -2.01
CA GLN A 2 19.97 5.01 -1.63
C GLN A 2 19.16 4.75 -2.90
N THR A 3 18.56 3.57 -3.05
CA THR A 3 17.85 3.16 -4.27
C THR A 3 16.46 2.65 -3.92
N ALA A 4 15.44 3.17 -4.60
CA ALA A 4 14.06 2.68 -4.53
C ALA A 4 13.76 1.80 -5.76
N TYR A 5 13.16 0.63 -5.51
CA TYR A 5 12.71 -0.30 -6.54
C TYR A 5 11.18 -0.33 -6.56
N LEU A 6 10.56 -0.11 -7.72
CA LEU A 6 9.11 -0.23 -7.90
C LEU A 6 8.80 -1.44 -8.77
N VAL A 7 8.04 -2.36 -8.21
CA VAL A 7 7.61 -3.60 -8.87
C VAL A 7 6.11 -3.51 -9.12
N TYR A 8 5.69 -3.51 -10.39
CA TYR A 8 4.27 -3.42 -10.78
C TYR A 8 3.95 -4.36 -11.96
N GLY A 9 2.66 -4.57 -12.23
CA GLY A 9 2.17 -5.49 -13.28
C GLY A 9 0.87 -6.22 -12.89
N PRO A 10 0.28 -7.00 -13.81
CA PRO A 10 -1.05 -7.60 -13.61
C PRO A 10 -1.08 -8.62 -12.47
N VAL A 11 -2.27 -8.91 -11.95
CA VAL A 11 -2.48 -9.95 -10.92
C VAL A 11 -1.99 -11.30 -11.46
N GLY A 12 -1.32 -12.10 -10.62
CA GLY A 12 -0.76 -13.40 -11.03
C GLY A 12 0.62 -13.34 -11.73
N ALA A 13 1.14 -12.16 -12.08
CA ALA A 13 2.42 -12.03 -12.81
C ALA A 13 3.70 -12.29 -11.97
N GLY A 14 3.60 -12.86 -10.78
CA GLY A 14 4.78 -13.20 -9.95
C GLY A 14 5.48 -12.04 -9.23
N LYS A 15 4.94 -10.82 -9.28
CA LYS A 15 5.51 -9.60 -8.65
C LYS A 15 5.95 -9.79 -7.20
N SER A 16 5.08 -10.33 -6.36
CA SER A 16 5.35 -10.51 -4.93
C SER A 16 6.46 -11.55 -4.69
N THR A 17 6.59 -12.55 -5.58
CA THR A 17 7.70 -13.51 -5.55
C THR A 17 9.01 -12.79 -5.90
N TYR A 18 9.02 -12.05 -7.01
CA TYR A 18 10.20 -11.32 -7.44
C TYR A 18 10.66 -10.26 -6.43
N ALA A 19 9.73 -9.47 -5.88
CA ALA A 19 10.02 -8.44 -4.89
C ALA A 19 10.63 -9.01 -3.59
N ARG A 20 10.29 -10.26 -3.22
CA ARG A 20 10.91 -10.94 -2.06
C ARG A 20 12.35 -11.32 -2.36
N THR A 21 12.61 -11.92 -3.52
CA THR A 21 13.97 -12.27 -3.96
C THR A 21 14.84 -11.02 -4.06
N LEU A 22 14.36 -9.97 -4.74
CA LEU A 22 15.09 -8.72 -4.89
C LEU A 22 15.41 -8.07 -3.54
N ALA A 23 14.46 -8.07 -2.60
CA ALA A 23 14.68 -7.54 -1.26
C ALA A 23 15.78 -8.31 -0.51
N ALA A 24 15.80 -9.64 -0.60
CA ALA A 24 16.85 -10.46 -0.02
C ALA A 24 18.21 -10.19 -0.68
N ASP A 25 18.28 -10.21 -2.01
CA ASP A 25 19.53 -10.06 -2.77
C ASP A 25 20.19 -8.69 -2.58
N ARG A 26 19.38 -7.64 -2.41
CA ARG A 26 19.85 -6.26 -2.26
C ARG A 26 19.94 -5.80 -0.81
N ASN A 27 19.66 -6.69 0.16
CA ASN A 27 19.50 -6.35 1.57
C ASN A 27 18.58 -5.11 1.75
N ALA A 28 17.46 -5.09 1.03
CA ALA A 28 16.52 -3.99 0.97
C ALA A 28 15.26 -4.27 1.79
N ILE A 29 14.65 -3.20 2.30
CA ILE A 29 13.36 -3.27 3.00
C ILE A 29 12.25 -3.31 1.94
N ARG A 30 11.37 -4.30 2.01
CA ARG A 30 10.20 -4.41 1.12
C ARG A 30 9.02 -3.66 1.73
N PHE A 31 8.49 -2.69 0.98
CA PHE A 31 7.21 -2.05 1.26
C PHE A 31 6.18 -2.58 0.26
N ALA A 32 5.25 -3.41 0.73
CA ALA A 32 4.23 -4.03 -0.11
C ALA A 32 2.84 -3.80 0.49
N ILE A 33 1.93 -3.27 -0.33
CA ILE A 33 0.56 -2.97 0.09
C ILE A 33 -0.16 -4.22 0.61
N ASP A 34 0.06 -5.38 0.00
CA ASP A 34 -0.58 -6.64 0.38
C ASP A 34 -0.29 -7.02 1.85
N GLU A 35 0.93 -6.76 2.31
CA GLU A 35 1.40 -7.13 3.66
C GLU A 35 0.90 -6.17 4.72
N TRP A 36 0.82 -4.89 4.37
CA TRP A 36 0.18 -3.88 5.20
C TRP A 36 -1.32 -4.09 5.26
N MET A 37 -1.97 -4.42 4.14
CA MET A 37 -3.39 -4.72 4.09
C MET A 37 -3.73 -5.94 4.95
N GLN A 38 -2.89 -6.97 4.93
CA GLN A 38 -3.08 -8.14 5.78
C GLN A 38 -2.85 -7.84 7.26
N THR A 39 -1.78 -7.10 7.59
CA THR A 39 -1.47 -6.74 8.98
C THR A 39 -2.53 -5.82 9.59
N LEU A 40 -2.99 -4.82 8.83
CA LEU A 40 -3.91 -3.80 9.33
C LEU A 40 -5.38 -4.21 9.24
N PHE A 41 -5.76 -5.04 8.27
CA PHE A 41 -7.17 -5.32 7.95
C PHE A 41 -7.48 -6.81 7.74
N GLY A 42 -6.53 -7.71 8.01
CA GLY A 42 -6.71 -9.15 7.82
C GLY A 42 -7.83 -9.72 8.69
N ASP A 43 -7.92 -9.25 9.93
CA ASP A 43 -8.92 -9.72 10.90
C ASP A 43 -10.34 -9.23 10.57
N ASP A 44 -10.46 -8.05 9.95
CA ASP A 44 -11.74 -7.47 9.52
C ASP A 44 -12.15 -7.87 8.10
N ARG A 45 -11.35 -8.72 7.42
CA ARG A 45 -11.57 -9.03 6.01
C ARG A 45 -12.86 -9.85 5.81
N PRO A 46 -13.76 -9.48 4.89
CA PRO A 46 -14.90 -10.30 4.52
C PRO A 46 -14.44 -11.64 3.95
N ALA A 47 -15.32 -12.65 4.08
CA ALA A 47 -15.04 -14.01 3.63
C ALA A 47 -14.76 -14.10 2.11
N ALA A 48 -15.34 -13.20 1.33
CA ALA A 48 -15.05 -13.04 -0.10
C ALA A 48 -14.17 -11.80 -0.32
N MET A 49 -13.15 -11.94 -1.17
CA MET A 49 -12.30 -10.82 -1.57
C MET A 49 -13.11 -9.83 -2.41
N ASP A 50 -13.38 -8.66 -1.85
CA ASP A 50 -14.12 -7.60 -2.53
C ASP A 50 -13.20 -6.36 -2.68
N LEU A 51 -12.83 -6.06 -3.93
CA LEU A 51 -12.05 -4.88 -4.28
C LEU A 51 -12.82 -3.58 -4.00
N ALA A 52 -14.15 -3.60 -4.16
CA ALA A 52 -14.98 -2.46 -3.81
C ALA A 52 -14.96 -2.24 -2.29
N TRP A 53 -15.04 -3.30 -1.48
CA TRP A 53 -14.86 -3.22 -0.02
C TRP A 53 -13.50 -2.63 0.34
N ALA A 54 -12.40 -3.12 -0.23
CA ALA A 54 -11.06 -2.63 0.09
C ALA A 54 -10.86 -1.14 -0.23
N MET A 55 -11.57 -0.62 -1.24
CA MET A 55 -11.45 0.77 -1.71
C MET A 55 -12.62 1.67 -1.26
N ALA A 56 -13.63 1.11 -0.59
CA ALA A 56 -14.85 1.82 -0.22
C ALA A 56 -14.52 2.97 0.76
N ARG A 57 -14.89 4.18 0.36
CA ARG A 57 -14.72 5.40 1.17
C ARG A 57 -15.32 5.23 2.57
N ASP A 58 -16.55 4.72 2.63
CA ASP A 58 -17.28 4.57 3.89
C ASP A 58 -16.59 3.60 4.85
N LEU A 59 -16.00 2.54 4.32
CA LEU A 59 -15.23 1.59 5.11
C LEU A 59 -13.90 2.19 5.60
N ARG A 60 -13.19 2.94 4.74
CA ARG A 60 -11.98 3.68 5.17
C ARG A 60 -12.31 4.68 6.27
N TRP A 61 -13.47 5.33 6.18
CA TRP A 61 -13.95 6.22 7.23
C TRP A 61 -14.29 5.48 8.53
N GLN A 62 -15.00 4.35 8.47
CA GLN A 62 -15.27 3.52 9.65
C GLN A 62 -13.99 3.08 10.37
N ARG A 63 -12.96 2.66 9.62
CA ARG A 63 -11.65 2.29 10.20
C ARG A 63 -10.95 3.50 10.82
N THR A 64 -11.09 4.68 10.22
CA THR A 64 -10.53 5.92 10.77
C THR A 64 -11.17 6.25 12.12
N LEU A 65 -12.49 6.08 12.24
CA LEU A 65 -13.22 6.23 13.50
C LEU A 65 -12.77 5.20 14.54
N GLN A 66 -12.65 3.93 14.16
CA GLN A 66 -12.19 2.86 15.05
C GLN A 66 -10.79 3.17 15.58
N ARG A 67 -9.85 3.53 14.70
CA ARG A 67 -8.49 3.94 15.07
C ARG A 67 -8.45 5.17 15.99
N ASN A 68 -9.34 6.15 15.79
CA ASN A 68 -9.46 7.32 16.67
C ASN A 68 -9.97 6.94 18.08
N GLN A 69 -10.78 5.89 18.19
CA GLN A 69 -11.29 5.37 19.46
C GLN A 69 -10.23 4.52 20.17
N ASP A 70 -9.61 3.58 19.46
CA ASP A 70 -8.69 2.59 20.05
C ASP A 70 -7.34 3.18 20.46
N LYS A 71 -6.86 4.22 19.76
CA LYS A 71 -5.61 4.94 20.05
C LYS A 71 -4.41 4.02 20.33
N GLY A 72 -4.21 3.01 19.48
CA GLY A 72 -3.11 2.06 19.58
C GLY A 72 -1.70 2.70 19.46
N GLU A 73 -0.65 1.87 19.50
CA GLU A 73 0.76 2.34 19.58
C GLU A 73 1.19 3.30 18.48
N THR A 74 0.57 3.25 17.29
CA THR A 74 0.84 4.12 16.14
C THR A 74 -0.07 5.35 16.06
N TYR A 75 -0.91 5.57 17.07
CA TYR A 75 -1.78 6.74 17.13
C TYR A 75 -0.96 8.02 17.32
N THR A 76 -1.25 9.04 16.54
CA THR A 76 -0.56 10.34 16.61
C THR A 76 -1.56 11.46 16.93
N PHE A 77 -2.63 11.56 16.14
CA PHE A 77 -3.68 12.56 16.32
C PHE A 77 -5.00 12.06 15.72
N GLU A 78 -6.09 12.69 16.15
CA GLU A 78 -7.44 12.38 15.71
C GLU A 78 -7.67 12.87 14.28
N VAL A 79 -8.21 12.00 13.43
CA VAL A 79 -8.66 12.39 12.09
C VAL A 79 -10.14 12.75 12.11
N THR A 80 -10.43 14.05 12.02
CA THR A 80 -11.81 14.56 11.99
C THR A 80 -12.47 14.34 10.62
N PRO A 81 -13.81 14.37 10.53
CA PRO A 81 -14.51 14.25 9.24
C PRO A 81 -14.05 15.29 8.22
N ALA A 82 -13.90 16.55 8.65
CA ALA A 82 -13.44 17.63 7.78
C ALA A 82 -12.01 17.40 7.27
N MET A 83 -11.12 16.85 8.10
CA MET A 83 -9.76 16.53 7.69
C MET A 83 -9.74 15.34 6.72
N PHE A 84 -10.56 14.32 6.95
CA PHE A 84 -10.71 13.18 6.04
C PHE A 84 -11.21 13.66 4.66
N GLU A 85 -12.24 14.50 4.62
CA GLU A 85 -12.75 15.08 3.38
C GLU A 85 -11.74 15.96 2.65
N ALA A 86 -10.99 16.78 3.38
CA ALA A 86 -9.94 17.60 2.80
C ALA A 86 -8.84 16.73 2.17
N MET A 87 -8.36 15.71 2.89
CA MET A 87 -7.27 14.83 2.43
C MET A 87 -7.65 14.01 1.19
N GLU A 88 -8.92 13.64 1.01
CA GLU A 88 -9.38 12.99 -0.22
C GLU A 88 -9.12 13.85 -1.46
N ASN A 89 -9.20 15.18 -1.35
CA ASN A 89 -8.97 16.10 -2.46
C ASN A 89 -7.48 16.41 -2.68
N TYR A 90 -6.63 16.18 -1.68
CA TYR A 90 -5.18 16.39 -1.78
C TYR A 90 -4.42 15.16 -2.27
N PHE A 91 -5.09 14.01 -2.43
CA PHE A 91 -4.42 12.81 -2.92
C PHE A 91 -4.09 12.94 -4.41
N GLU A 92 -2.80 12.93 -4.72
CA GLU A 92 -2.27 12.90 -6.08
C GLU A 92 -1.63 11.54 -6.37
N ARG A 93 -1.85 11.01 -7.57
CA ARG A 93 -1.12 9.82 -8.02
C ARG A 93 0.34 10.21 -8.27
N PRO A 94 1.33 9.35 -7.95
CA PRO A 94 2.74 9.66 -8.21
C PRO A 94 2.97 10.08 -9.66
N GLY A 95 3.60 11.24 -9.85
CA GLY A 95 3.88 11.80 -11.17
C GLY A 95 5.07 11.14 -11.88
N ALA A 96 5.24 11.42 -13.18
CA ALA A 96 6.35 10.88 -13.97
C ALA A 96 7.74 11.25 -13.42
N GLN A 97 7.86 12.40 -12.76
CA GLN A 97 9.10 12.85 -12.11
C GLN A 97 9.41 12.08 -10.81
N GLU A 98 8.39 11.73 -10.02
CA GLU A 98 8.58 10.87 -8.83
C GLU A 98 8.99 9.46 -9.24
N LEU A 99 8.47 9.01 -10.39
CA LEU A 99 8.80 7.72 -10.97
C LEU A 99 10.16 7.71 -11.70
N CYS A 100 10.74 8.86 -12.06
CA CYS A 100 11.93 8.90 -12.93
C CYS A 100 13.22 8.41 -12.25
N SER A 101 13.32 8.51 -10.93
CA SER A 101 14.44 7.99 -10.13
C SER A 101 14.16 6.58 -9.57
N THR A 102 13.05 5.98 -10.01
CA THR A 102 12.60 4.68 -9.54
C THR A 102 13.03 3.62 -10.54
N THR A 103 13.77 2.59 -10.08
CA THR A 103 14.07 1.45 -10.95
C THR A 103 12.80 0.61 -11.09
N VAL A 104 12.19 0.67 -12.26
CA VAL A 104 11.01 -0.11 -12.63
C VAL A 104 11.45 -1.53 -12.99
N ILE A 105 10.88 -2.52 -12.31
CA ILE A 105 11.06 -3.93 -12.68
C ILE A 105 9.69 -4.55 -12.92
N SER A 106 9.40 -4.83 -14.19
CA SER A 106 8.18 -5.50 -14.63
C SER A 106 8.42 -7.02 -14.73
N GLY A 107 7.36 -7.82 -14.63
CA GLY A 107 7.46 -9.29 -14.70
C GLY A 107 7.99 -9.86 -16.03
N GLU A 108 8.21 -9.02 -17.04
CA GLU A 108 8.79 -9.42 -18.34
C GLU A 108 10.32 -9.40 -18.34
N THR A 109 10.97 -8.71 -17.39
CA THR A 109 12.44 -8.60 -17.31
C THR A 109 13.08 -9.59 -16.32
N ALA A 110 12.32 -10.55 -15.79
CA ALA A 110 12.82 -11.58 -14.87
C ALA A 110 13.67 -12.68 -15.53
N ASN A 111 13.83 -12.64 -16.87
CA ASN A 111 14.72 -13.52 -17.62
C ASN A 111 15.75 -12.67 -18.39
N GLY A 112 16.81 -12.24 -17.70
CA GLY A 112 17.96 -11.55 -18.28
C GLY A 112 19.15 -11.61 -17.35
#